data_AF-A0A970ANJ2-F1
#
_entry.id   AF-A0A970ANJ2-F1
#
_cell.length_a   1.000
_cell.length_b   1.000
_cell.length_c   1.000
_cell.angle_alpha   90.00
_cell.angle_beta   90.00
_cell.angle_gamma   90.00
#
_symmetry.space_group_name_H-M   'P 1'
#
loop_
_entity.id
_entity.type
_entity.pdbx_description
1 polymer ?
#
loop_
_entity_poly.entity_id
_entity_poly.type
_entity_poly.pdbx_seq_one_letter_code
_entity_poly.pdbx_strand_id
1 'polypeptide(L)'
;MAILKSYEKVKLKNIASIRTGYPFRTKIERNPEGTVGVIQMKDIDDYNRLDLSDVYKVQLDDAEKHLLHQHDILFCSRGVSKTTALVTENIKPFVAALPLMVIRVESNKVDPAYLVCYLNQPYGQYQISRVSEGTSLSW
;
A
#
# COMPACT_ATOMS: atom_id res chain seq x y z
N MET A 1 39.00 3.94 -4.13
CA MET A 1 38.42 4.76 -3.04
C MET A 1 37.00 5.12 -3.45
N ALA A 2 35.99 4.37 -2.98
CA ALA A 2 34.60 4.65 -3.33
C ALA A 2 34.10 5.85 -2.52
N ILE A 3 33.64 6.90 -3.19
CA ILE A 3 32.98 8.03 -2.55
C ILE A 3 31.68 7.47 -1.95
N LEU A 4 31.62 7.34 -0.63
CA LEU A 4 30.36 7.16 0.08
C LEU A 4 29.54 8.42 -0.16
N LYS A 5 28.66 8.40 -1.16
CA LYS A 5 27.64 9.44 -1.31
C LYS A 5 26.83 9.44 -0.01
N SER A 6 26.90 10.53 0.74
CA SER A 6 26.00 10.76 1.86
C SER A 6 24.62 11.11 1.30
N TYR A 7 23.62 10.31 1.66
CA TYR A 7 22.23 10.59 1.35
C TYR A 7 21.57 11.28 2.55
N GLU A 8 20.75 12.30 2.29
CA GLU A 8 19.95 12.95 3.31
C GLU A 8 18.87 11.99 3.83
N LYS A 9 18.67 11.95 5.15
CA LYS A 9 17.56 11.22 5.76
C LYS A 9 16.33 12.10 5.81
N VAL A 10 15.27 11.67 5.13
CA VAL A 10 13.98 12.38 5.09
C VAL A 10 12.90 11.51 5.74
N LYS A 11 12.00 12.12 6.51
CA LYS A 11 10.83 11.42 7.07
C LYS A 11 9.81 11.15 5.95
N LEU A 12 9.25 9.95 5.88
CA LEU A 12 8.26 9.58 4.85
C LEU A 12 7.08 10.58 4.79
N LYS A 13 6.56 11.03 5.93
CA LYS A 13 5.48 12.02 6.02
C LYS A 13 5.79 13.38 5.38
N ASN A 14 7.06 13.69 5.12
CA ASN A 14 7.46 14.95 4.49
C ASN A 14 7.44 14.86 2.95
N ILE A 15 7.31 13.65 2.39
CA ILE A 15 7.37 13.39 0.94
C ILE A 15 6.16 12.62 0.43
N ALA A 16 5.30 12.10 1.31
CA ALA A 16 4.15 11.30 0.97
C ALA A 16 3.01 11.48 1.97
N SER A 17 1.77 11.42 1.49
CA SER A 17 0.58 11.23 2.32
C SER A 17 0.30 9.74 2.52
N ILE A 18 -0.30 9.42 3.66
CA ILE A 18 -0.66 8.05 4.03
C ILE A 18 -2.11 8.05 4.50
N ARG A 19 -2.90 7.14 3.95
CA ARG A 19 -4.28 6.89 4.39
C ARG A 19 -4.52 5.41 4.59
N THR A 20 -5.53 5.07 5.37
CA THR A 20 -6.01 3.69 5.45
C THR A 20 -6.79 3.32 4.18
N GLY A 21 -6.83 2.04 3.85
CA GLY A 21 -7.79 1.49 2.90
C GLY A 21 -9.25 1.69 3.34
N TYR A 22 -10.17 1.33 2.45
CA TYR A 22 -11.60 1.36 2.67
C TYR A 22 -12.00 0.45 3.84
N PRO A 23 -12.69 0.98 4.86
CA PRO A 23 -13.04 0.23 6.06
C PRO A 23 -14.37 -0.53 5.87
N PHE A 24 -14.32 -1.65 5.15
CA PHE A 24 -15.46 -2.57 5.07
C PHE A 24 -15.88 -3.02 6.47
N ARG A 25 -17.14 -2.74 6.85
CA ARG A 25 -17.70 -3.08 8.17
C ARG A 25 -18.34 -4.47 8.21
N THR A 26 -18.57 -5.04 7.04
CA THR A 26 -19.12 -6.38 6.83
C THR A 26 -18.18 -7.16 5.91
N LYS A 27 -18.45 -8.46 5.76
CA LYS A 27 -17.76 -9.28 4.77
C LYS A 27 -17.93 -8.66 3.38
N ILE A 28 -16.84 -8.64 2.61
CA ILE A 28 -16.87 -8.18 1.22
C ILE A 28 -17.52 -9.28 0.39
N GLU A 29 -18.66 -8.96 -0.23
CA GLU A 29 -19.40 -9.87 -1.10
C GLU A 29 -19.22 -9.43 -2.56
N ARG A 30 -19.09 -10.41 -3.46
CA ARG A 30 -18.99 -10.11 -4.90
C ARG A 30 -20.35 -9.62 -5.40
N ASN A 31 -20.35 -8.48 -6.05
CA ASN A 31 -21.49 -7.99 -6.82
C ASN A 31 -21.12 -8.02 -8.31
N PRO A 32 -21.75 -8.88 -9.13
CA PRO A 32 -21.52 -8.90 -10.59
C PRO A 32 -21.76 -7.55 -11.27
N GLU A 33 -22.72 -6.77 -10.77
CA GLU A 33 -23.04 -5.41 -11.25
C GLU A 33 -22.21 -4.32 -10.54
N GLY A 34 -21.28 -4.72 -9.67
CA GLY A 34 -20.42 -3.80 -8.93
C GLY A 34 -19.51 -3.02 -9.86
N THR A 35 -19.42 -1.71 -9.62
CA THR A 35 -18.62 -0.81 -10.44
C THR A 35 -17.21 -0.60 -9.92
N VAL A 36 -16.94 -0.88 -8.63
CA VAL A 36 -15.66 -0.62 -7.97
C VAL A 36 -14.93 -1.92 -7.66
N GLY A 37 -13.68 -2.05 -8.13
CA GLY A 37 -12.78 -3.15 -7.78
C GLY A 37 -12.21 -3.00 -6.36
N VAL A 38 -12.07 -4.11 -5.65
CA VAL A 38 -11.53 -4.13 -4.28
C VAL A 38 -10.24 -4.94 -4.24
N ILE A 39 -9.13 -4.24 -4.01
CA ILE A 39 -7.82 -4.86 -3.76
C ILE A 39 -7.73 -5.27 -2.29
N GLN A 40 -7.44 -6.53 -2.05
CA GLN A 40 -7.24 -7.13 -0.74
C GLN A 40 -5.80 -7.64 -0.62
N MET A 41 -5.39 -8.05 0.59
CA MET A 41 -4.04 -8.62 0.80
C MET A 41 -3.77 -9.85 -0.08
N LYS A 42 -4.80 -10.67 -0.36
CA LYS A 42 -4.69 -11.86 -1.22
C LYS A 42 -4.34 -11.52 -2.68
N ASP A 43 -4.55 -10.28 -3.09
CA ASP A 43 -4.32 -9.80 -4.45
C ASP A 43 -2.89 -9.26 -4.62
N ILE A 44 -2.03 -9.39 -3.59
CA ILE A 44 -0.60 -9.10 -3.66
C ILE A 44 0.14 -10.44 -3.63
N ASP A 45 0.92 -10.72 -4.69
CA ASP A 45 1.69 -11.96 -4.81
C ASP A 45 2.98 -11.95 -3.96
N ASP A 46 3.66 -13.10 -3.90
CA ASP A 46 4.92 -13.28 -3.16
C ASP A 46 6.09 -12.41 -3.71
N TYR A 47 5.92 -11.85 -4.92
CA TYR A 47 6.87 -10.92 -5.54
C TYR A 47 6.47 -9.46 -5.32
N ASN A 48 5.47 -9.20 -4.47
CA ASN A 48 4.90 -7.89 -4.15
C ASN A 48 4.26 -7.18 -5.37
N ARG A 49 3.69 -7.94 -6.29
CA ARG A 49 2.97 -7.44 -7.46
C ARG A 49 1.48 -7.61 -7.25
N LEU A 50 0.69 -6.74 -7.86
CA LEU A 50 -0.76 -6.83 -7.84
C LEU A 50 -1.25 -7.83 -8.88
N ASP A 51 -2.01 -8.82 -8.44
CA ASP A 51 -2.82 -9.68 -9.31
C ASP A 51 -4.26 -9.18 -9.31
N LEU A 52 -4.67 -8.61 -10.44
CA LEU A 52 -5.98 -8.00 -10.61
C LEU A 52 -6.96 -8.90 -11.37
N SER A 53 -6.57 -10.16 -11.66
CA SER A 53 -7.37 -11.06 -12.51
C SER A 53 -8.69 -11.51 -11.87
N ASP A 54 -8.74 -11.62 -10.53
CA ASP A 54 -9.91 -12.12 -9.78
C ASP A 54 -10.33 -11.21 -8.61
N VAL A 55 -10.17 -9.89 -8.78
CA VAL A 55 -10.60 -8.90 -7.79
C VAL A 55 -12.10 -8.90 -7.59
N TYR A 56 -12.53 -8.63 -6.35
CA TYR A 56 -13.95 -8.51 -6.04
C TYR A 56 -14.46 -7.18 -6.61
N LYS A 57 -15.66 -7.18 -7.18
CA LYS A 57 -16.39 -5.96 -7.55
C LYS A 57 -17.51 -5.72 -6.55
N VAL A 58 -17.72 -4.45 -6.21
CA VAL A 58 -18.74 -3.99 -5.26
C VAL A 58 -19.38 -2.68 -5.76
N GLN A 59 -20.52 -2.33 -5.17
CA GLN A 59 -21.10 -1.00 -5.29
C GLN A 59 -20.80 -0.22 -4.01
N LEU A 60 -20.25 0.98 -4.13
CA LEU A 60 -19.89 1.85 -3.01
C LEU A 60 -20.31 3.29 -3.31
N ASP A 61 -21.16 3.86 -2.46
CA ASP A 61 -21.67 5.23 -2.66
C ASP A 61 -20.63 6.31 -2.34
N ASP A 62 -19.61 5.99 -1.52
CA ASP A 62 -18.59 6.93 -1.05
C ASP A 62 -17.16 6.57 -1.50
N ALA A 63 -17.03 5.87 -2.63
CA ALA A 63 -15.77 5.37 -3.15
C ALA A 63 -14.77 6.47 -3.54
N GLU A 64 -15.25 7.64 -3.97
CA GLU A 64 -14.43 8.69 -4.61
C GLU A 64 -13.19 9.07 -3.80
N LYS A 65 -13.35 9.30 -2.49
CA LYS A 65 -12.25 9.67 -1.57
C LYS A 65 -11.26 8.52 -1.29
N HIS A 66 -11.61 7.30 -1.66
CA HIS A 66 -10.82 6.09 -1.43
C HIS A 66 -10.18 5.53 -2.70
N LEU A 67 -10.47 6.10 -3.87
CA LEU A 67 -9.96 5.60 -5.13
C LEU A 67 -8.43 5.58 -5.16
N LEU A 68 -7.89 4.49 -5.67
CA LEU A 68 -6.48 4.31 -5.96
C LEU A 68 -6.11 5.06 -7.23
N HIS A 69 -4.93 5.63 -7.24
CA HIS A 69 -4.34 6.27 -8.41
C HIS A 69 -3.13 5.48 -8.87
N GLN A 70 -2.78 5.63 -10.16
CA GLN A 70 -1.48 5.19 -10.65
C GLN A 70 -0.36 5.75 -9.76
N HIS A 71 0.60 4.89 -9.43
CA HIS A 71 1.71 5.15 -8.51
C HIS A 71 1.36 5.28 -7.02
N ASP A 72 0.12 4.99 -6.62
CA ASP A 72 -0.16 4.67 -5.22
C ASP A 72 0.63 3.43 -4.81
N ILE A 73 1.11 3.43 -3.58
CA ILE A 73 1.81 2.29 -2.98
C ILE A 73 0.89 1.68 -1.94
N LEU A 74 0.57 0.40 -2.10
CA LEU A 74 -0.18 -0.36 -1.10
C LEU A 74 0.80 -0.92 -0.07
N PHE A 75 0.49 -0.75 1.21
CA PHE A 75 1.30 -1.23 2.32
C PHE A 75 0.49 -2.13 3.25
N CYS A 76 0.95 -3.37 3.43
CA CYS A 76 0.39 -4.32 4.39
C CYS A 76 0.82 -3.96 5.82
N SER A 77 0.00 -3.19 6.52
CA SER A 77 0.29 -2.77 7.91
C SER A 77 0.21 -3.91 8.93
N ARG A 78 -0.45 -5.02 8.58
CA ARG A 78 -0.64 -6.22 9.42
C ARG A 78 -0.14 -7.47 8.70
N GLY A 79 0.05 -8.54 9.46
CA GLY A 79 0.67 -9.79 8.99
C GLY A 79 2.17 -9.85 9.29
N VAL A 80 2.75 -11.01 9.01
CA VAL A 80 4.17 -11.33 9.23
C VAL A 80 5.08 -10.50 8.32
N SER A 81 4.73 -10.38 7.04
CA SER A 81 5.46 -9.57 6.08
C SER A 81 4.81 -8.20 5.90
N LYS A 82 5.58 -7.13 6.07
CA LYS A 82 5.16 -5.73 5.85
C LYS A 82 5.38 -5.33 4.40
N THR A 83 4.76 -6.09 3.50
CA THR A 83 4.89 -5.98 2.04
C THR A 83 4.39 -4.64 1.52
N THR A 84 5.07 -4.11 0.50
CA THR A 84 4.60 -2.99 -0.30
C THR A 84 4.46 -3.34 -1.78
N ALA A 85 3.36 -2.95 -2.43
CA ALA A 85 3.11 -3.17 -3.85
C ALA A 85 2.80 -1.85 -4.57
N LEU A 86 3.26 -1.71 -5.81
CA LEU A 86 3.02 -0.52 -6.63
C LEU A 86 1.76 -0.69 -7.48
N VAL A 87 0.91 0.34 -7.49
CA VAL A 87 -0.18 0.47 -8.46
C VAL A 87 0.41 0.94 -9.80
N THR A 88 0.70 0.01 -10.70
CA THR A 88 1.38 0.26 -11.99
C THR A 88 0.43 0.76 -13.08
N GLU A 89 -0.81 0.32 -13.05
CA GLU A 89 -1.82 0.64 -14.06
C GLU A 89 -2.74 1.76 -13.58
N ASN A 90 -3.42 2.43 -14.51
CA ASN A 90 -4.53 3.32 -14.19
C ASN A 90 -5.76 2.48 -13.82
N ILE A 91 -5.72 1.85 -12.65
CA ILE A 91 -6.79 1.02 -12.10
C ILE A 91 -7.89 1.92 -11.54
N LYS A 92 -8.85 2.27 -12.40
CA LYS A 92 -10.04 3.02 -12.00
C LYS A 92 -11.32 2.29 -12.39
N PRO A 93 -12.32 2.23 -11.50
CA PRO A 93 -12.28 2.62 -10.08
C PRO A 93 -11.90 1.43 -9.18
N PHE A 94 -10.82 1.58 -8.41
CA PHE A 94 -10.39 0.58 -7.42
C PHE A 94 -10.18 1.21 -6.05
N VAL A 95 -10.48 0.46 -4.99
CA VAL A 95 -10.14 0.80 -3.60
C VAL A 95 -9.29 -0.32 -3.00
N ALA A 96 -8.42 0.00 -2.05
CA ALA A 96 -7.74 -1.01 -1.22
C ALA A 96 -8.55 -1.26 0.05
N ALA A 97 -8.80 -2.51 0.43
CA ALA A 97 -9.46 -2.85 1.69
C ALA A 97 -8.46 -2.83 2.87
N LEU A 98 -8.93 -2.44 4.07
CA LEU A 98 -8.15 -2.68 5.29
C LEU A 98 -7.72 -4.17 5.40
N PRO A 99 -6.52 -4.48 5.92
CA PRO A 99 -5.56 -3.59 6.58
C PRO A 99 -4.52 -2.96 5.63
N LEU A 100 -4.76 -2.95 4.32
CA LEU A 100 -3.92 -2.20 3.39
C LEU A 100 -4.00 -0.71 3.72
N MET A 101 -2.83 -0.07 3.73
CA MET A 101 -2.68 1.37 3.73
C MET A 101 -2.27 1.82 2.34
N VAL A 102 -2.55 3.07 2.01
CA VAL A 102 -2.16 3.65 0.73
C VAL A 102 -1.23 4.83 1.00
N ILE A 103 -0.03 4.74 0.46
CA ILE A 103 1.01 5.76 0.49
C ILE A 103 1.02 6.43 -0.89
N ARG A 104 0.90 7.76 -0.93
CA ARG A 104 0.96 8.54 -2.17
C ARG A 104 2.13 9.50 -2.07
N VAL A 105 3.11 9.34 -2.94
CA VAL A 105 4.26 10.24 -3.01
C VAL A 105 3.81 11.58 -3.60
N GLU A 106 4.10 12.66 -2.90
CA GLU A 106 3.75 14.04 -3.27
C GLU A 106 4.98 14.86 -3.67
N SER A 107 6.18 14.28 -3.50
CA SER A 107 7.45 14.89 -3.88
C SER A 107 7.87 14.49 -5.30
N ASN A 108 8.43 15.45 -6.04
CA ASN A 108 9.11 15.18 -7.32
C ASN A 108 10.55 14.64 -7.15
N LYS A 109 11.04 14.46 -5.92
CA LYS A 109 12.40 14.01 -5.63
C LYS A 109 12.53 12.50 -5.49
N VAL A 110 11.41 11.80 -5.34
CA VAL A 110 11.38 10.36 -5.04
C VAL A 110 10.47 9.67 -6.03
N ASP A 111 11.02 8.71 -6.74
CA ASP A 111 10.24 7.83 -7.61
C ASP A 111 9.43 6.82 -6.73
N PRO A 112 8.10 6.67 -6.94
CA PRO A 112 7.29 5.73 -6.19
C PRO A 112 7.75 4.27 -6.31
N ALA A 113 8.22 3.84 -7.48
CA ALA A 113 8.77 2.50 -7.68
C ALA A 113 10.08 2.32 -6.91
N TYR A 114 10.95 3.34 -6.88
CA TYR A 114 12.12 3.33 -6.01
C TYR A 114 11.73 3.17 -4.53
N LEU A 115 10.70 3.90 -4.07
CA LEU A 115 10.24 3.80 -2.69
C LEU A 115 9.72 2.39 -2.35
N VAL A 116 8.97 1.75 -3.26
CA VAL A 116 8.55 0.33 -3.11
C VAL A 116 9.75 -0.59 -2.99
N CYS A 117 10.74 -0.45 -3.89
CA CYS A 117 11.97 -1.22 -3.81
C CYS A 117 12.65 -1.02 -2.45
N TYR A 118 12.84 0.23 -2.02
CA TYR A 118 13.48 0.56 -0.74
C TYR A 118 12.73 -0.04 0.46
N LEU A 119 11.40 0.07 0.50
CA LEU A 119 10.58 -0.44 1.60
C LEU A 119 10.62 -1.97 1.67
N ASN A 120 10.72 -2.66 0.54
CA ASN A 120 10.83 -4.13 0.49
C ASN A 120 12.27 -4.65 0.72
N GLN A 121 13.30 -3.79 0.75
CA GLN A 121 14.67 -4.21 1.09
C GLN A 121 14.84 -4.46 2.60
N PRO A 122 15.85 -5.27 3.03
CA PRO A 122 16.08 -5.58 4.44
C PRO A 122 16.18 -4.35 5.35
N TYR A 123 16.85 -3.29 4.88
CA TYR A 123 16.96 -2.06 5.66
C TYR A 123 15.61 -1.33 5.81
N GLY A 124 14.78 -1.30 4.77
CA GLY A 124 13.44 -0.73 4.82
C GLY A 124 12.56 -1.50 5.80
N GLN A 125 12.54 -2.83 5.69
CA GLN A 125 11.80 -3.72 6.61
C GLN A 125 12.29 -3.56 8.06
N TYR A 126 13.60 -3.42 8.28
CA TYR A 126 14.16 -3.13 9.61
C TYR A 126 13.67 -1.79 10.17
N GLN A 127 13.58 -0.72 9.37
CA GLN A 127 13.03 0.55 9.86
C GLN A 127 11.54 0.43 10.20
N ILE A 128 10.78 -0.35 9.42
CA ILE A 128 9.35 -0.59 9.66
C ILE A 128 9.12 -1.40 10.93
N SER A 129 9.93 -2.45 11.19
CA SER A 129 9.76 -3.30 12.38
C SER A 129 10.00 -2.51 13.67
N ARG A 130 11.03 -1.66 13.70
CA ARG A 130 11.36 -0.79 14.85
C ARG A 130 10.23 0.11 15.31
N VAL A 131 9.35 0.54 14.40
CA VAL A 131 8.21 1.39 14.72
C VAL A 131 6.92 0.59 14.92
N SER A 132 6.89 -0.67 14.48
CA SER A 132 5.74 -1.58 14.63
C SER A 132 5.72 -2.31 15.99
N GLU A 133 6.85 -2.41 16.68
CA GLU A 133 6.99 -3.06 17.99
C GLU A 133 6.41 -2.27 19.19
N GLY A 134 5.67 -1.19 18.93
CA GLY A 134 4.86 -0.50 19.94
C GLY A 134 3.43 -1.04 19.95
N THR A 135 3.15 -1.99 20.85
CA THR A 135 1.84 -2.58 21.27
C THR A 135 1.70 -4.09 20.98
N SER A 136 2.66 -4.89 21.42
CA SER A 136 2.38 -6.28 21.81
C SER A 136 2.16 -6.31 23.32
N LEU A 137 0.93 -6.04 23.76
CA LEU A 137 0.46 -6.52 25.06
C LEU A 137 0.31 -8.04 24.93
N SER A 138 1.36 -8.76 25.29
CA SER A 138 1.28 -10.17 25.63
C SER A 138 0.45 -10.29 26.92
N TRP A 139 -0.69 -10.98 26.83
CA TRP A 139 -1.35 -11.61 27.98
C TRP A 139 -1.18 -13.12 27.84
#